data_AF-A0A1C5XGU8-F1
#
_entry.id   AF-A0A1C5XGU8-F1
#
_cell.length_a   1.000
_cell.length_b   1.000
_cell.length_c   1.000
_cell.angle_alpha   90.00
_cell.angle_beta   90.00
_cell.angle_gamma   90.00
#
_symmetry.space_group_name_H-M   'P 1'
#
loop_
_entity.id
_entity.type
_entity.pdbx_description
1 polymer ?
#
loop_
_entity_poly.entity_id
_entity_poly.type
_entity_poly.pdbx_seq_one_letter_code
_entity_poly.pdbx_strand_id
1 'polypeptide(L)'
;MRKSKFFAIIISAFLLSVVVIPIAINESYKHGVVYVTKWDAADVLSYYGSLLGSVSTILALVITIIFTKKQIQRDRFLELNRTKWEKVDLSVTQMLIDISPLKMCNFKALNGAITENLHIIISNLLQYEATAKTSLNNIKCYINPIEYRKIEVLIEEIYNSIMHFCKIGDELLDEYLTLQTLALEHGGTIPNEELLKHLDRATEINKRIPLAHDAEYQRLFNMKRDVFEKIYAEIEVEANKKLQFRK
;
A
#
# COMPACT_ATOMS: atom_id res chain seq x y z
N MET A 1 18.33 14.55 -28.99
CA MET A 1 19.30 14.53 -30.11
C MET A 1 20.78 14.70 -29.72
N ARG A 2 21.14 15.18 -28.50
CA ARG A 2 22.54 15.50 -28.12
C ARG A 2 23.34 14.34 -27.49
N LYS A 3 22.68 13.38 -26.82
CA LYS A 3 23.33 12.30 -26.05
C LYS A 3 23.85 11.14 -26.90
N SER A 4 23.16 10.73 -27.98
CA SER A 4 23.64 9.65 -28.85
C SER A 4 24.91 10.03 -29.61
N LYS A 5 25.02 11.29 -30.04
CA LYS A 5 26.23 11.83 -30.68
C LYS A 5 27.41 11.85 -29.71
N PHE A 6 27.20 12.20 -28.45
CA PHE A 6 28.26 12.20 -27.43
C PHE A 6 28.76 10.78 -27.10
N PHE A 7 27.85 9.82 -26.92
CA PHE A 7 28.23 8.42 -26.74
C PHE A 7 28.96 7.85 -27.96
N ALA A 8 28.51 8.16 -29.17
CA ALA A 8 29.19 7.75 -30.40
C ALA A 8 30.62 8.32 -30.49
N ILE A 9 30.83 9.58 -30.07
CA ILE A 9 32.17 10.19 -30.03
C ILE A 9 33.07 9.48 -29.01
N ILE A 10 32.57 9.17 -27.81
CA ILE A 10 33.34 8.46 -26.79
C ILE A 10 33.74 7.06 -27.28
N ILE A 11 32.80 6.31 -27.87
CA ILE A 11 33.07 4.97 -28.40
C ILE A 11 34.08 5.04 -29.54
N SER A 12 33.94 6.01 -30.45
CA SER A 12 34.88 6.21 -31.56
C SER A 12 36.28 6.58 -31.06
N ALA A 13 36.39 7.45 -30.05
CA ALA A 13 37.66 7.84 -29.45
C ALA A 13 38.32 6.65 -28.75
N PHE A 14 37.54 5.83 -28.04
CA PHE A 14 38.04 4.62 -27.39
C PHE A 14 38.55 3.58 -28.41
N LEU A 15 37.79 3.32 -29.47
CA LEU A 15 38.22 2.40 -30.54
C LEU A 15 39.49 2.89 -31.25
N LEU A 16 39.57 4.20 -31.53
CA LEU A 16 40.77 4.80 -32.09
C LEU A 16 41.95 4.65 -31.13
N SER A 17 41.73 4.87 -29.84
CA SER A 17 42.73 4.70 -28.79
C SER A 17 43.26 3.26 -28.71
N VAL A 18 42.38 2.26 -28.80
CA VAL A 18 42.75 0.84 -28.66
C VAL A 18 43.42 0.28 -29.91
N VAL A 19 43.08 0.79 -31.11
CA VAL A 19 43.61 0.24 -32.38
C VAL A 19 44.75 1.09 -32.95
N VAL A 20 44.57 2.41 -33.03
CA VAL A 20 45.52 3.30 -33.73
C VAL A 20 46.78 3.52 -32.91
N ILE A 21 46.68 3.64 -31.58
CA ILE A 21 47.84 3.94 -30.74
C ILE A 21 48.83 2.77 -30.69
N PRO A 22 48.42 1.50 -30.50
CA PRO A 22 49.35 0.37 -30.59
C PRO A 22 50.02 0.21 -31.97
N ILE A 23 49.27 0.43 -33.06
CA ILE A 23 49.81 0.39 -34.42
C ILE A 23 50.82 1.52 -34.62
N ALA A 24 50.52 2.73 -34.16
CA ALA A 24 51.42 3.88 -34.26
C ALA A 24 52.71 3.67 -33.44
N ILE A 25 52.62 3.10 -32.23
CA ILE A 25 53.79 2.72 -31.43
C ILE A 25 54.63 1.71 -32.22
N ASN A 26 54.03 0.64 -32.72
CA ASN A 26 54.76 -0.39 -33.48
C ASN A 26 55.46 0.16 -34.73
N GLU A 27 54.79 1.04 -35.50
CA GLU A 27 55.36 1.62 -36.72
C GLU A 27 56.49 2.62 -36.42
N SER A 28 56.38 3.35 -35.30
CA SER A 28 57.40 4.32 -34.84
C SER A 28 58.73 3.66 -34.48
N TYR A 29 58.75 2.35 -34.20
CA TYR A 29 59.96 1.59 -33.84
C TYR A 29 60.55 0.79 -35.03
N LYS A 30 59.95 0.81 -36.23
CA LYS A 30 60.40 0.03 -37.41
C LYS A 30 61.36 0.76 -38.36
N HIS A 31 61.42 2.10 -38.34
CA HIS A 31 62.19 2.88 -39.30
C HIS A 31 63.49 3.45 -38.70
N GLY A 32 64.55 3.48 -39.51
CA GLY A 32 65.90 3.96 -39.15
C GLY A 32 65.88 5.22 -38.30
N VAL A 33 66.56 5.12 -37.15
CA VAL A 33 66.49 5.97 -35.96
C VAL A 33 66.63 7.47 -36.26
N VAL A 34 65.52 8.22 -36.14
CA VAL A 34 65.56 9.69 -36.00
C VAL A 34 65.64 10.08 -34.51
N TYR A 35 65.12 9.25 -33.61
CA TYR A 35 65.17 9.47 -32.15
C TYR A 35 65.54 8.18 -31.41
N VAL A 36 66.65 8.19 -30.67
CA VAL A 36 67.05 7.09 -29.79
C VAL A 36 66.23 7.20 -28.50
N THR A 37 65.20 6.38 -28.34
CA THR A 37 64.37 6.32 -27.13
C THR A 37 65.00 5.40 -26.10
N LYS A 38 64.94 5.77 -24.81
CA LYS A 38 65.44 4.93 -23.70
C LYS A 38 64.54 3.72 -23.38
N TRP A 39 63.35 3.68 -23.95
CA TRP A 39 62.30 2.70 -23.66
C TRP A 39 62.07 1.84 -24.90
N ASP A 40 61.93 0.53 -24.68
CA ASP A 40 61.54 -0.38 -25.76
C ASP A 40 60.06 -0.23 -26.10
N ALA A 41 59.66 -0.64 -27.31
CA ALA A 41 58.27 -0.57 -27.76
C ALA A 41 57.34 -1.33 -26.80
N ALA A 42 57.82 -2.45 -26.25
CA ALA A 42 57.11 -3.25 -25.26
C ALA A 42 56.85 -2.48 -23.96
N ASP A 43 57.84 -1.72 -23.47
CA ASP A 43 57.74 -0.94 -22.23
C ASP A 43 56.70 0.18 -22.37
N VAL A 44 56.71 0.90 -23.50
CA VAL A 44 55.77 1.99 -23.79
C VAL A 44 54.35 1.46 -23.93
N LEU A 45 54.17 0.35 -24.67
CA LEU A 45 52.86 -0.26 -24.86
C LEU A 45 52.28 -0.79 -23.54
N SER A 46 53.12 -1.39 -22.69
CA SER A 46 52.74 -1.89 -21.36
C SER A 46 52.31 -0.77 -20.41
N TYR A 47 53.08 0.33 -20.38
CA TYR A 47 52.72 1.53 -19.62
C TYR A 47 51.37 2.11 -20.07
N TYR A 48 51.17 2.22 -21.40
CA TYR A 48 49.94 2.72 -21.98
C TYR A 48 48.71 1.84 -21.65
N GLY A 49 48.85 0.52 -21.79
CA GLY A 49 47.81 -0.44 -21.42
C GLY A 49 47.45 -0.37 -19.94
N SER A 50 48.46 -0.22 -19.07
CA SER A 50 48.26 -0.04 -17.62
C SER A 50 47.53 1.26 -17.31
N LEU A 51 47.92 2.37 -17.93
CA LEU A 51 47.28 3.68 -17.74
C LEU A 51 45.81 3.66 -18.18
N LEU A 52 45.52 3.12 -19.36
CA LEU A 52 44.14 2.94 -19.84
C LEU A 52 43.32 2.05 -18.91
N GLY A 53 43.90 0.93 -18.46
CA GLY A 53 43.26 0.01 -17.53
C GLY A 53 42.90 0.68 -16.20
N SER A 54 43.83 1.47 -15.64
CA SER A 54 43.60 2.25 -14.42
C SER A 54 42.50 3.30 -14.61
N VAL A 55 42.53 4.08 -15.69
CA VAL A 55 41.50 5.09 -15.99
C VAL A 55 40.12 4.45 -16.16
N SER A 56 40.05 3.35 -16.91
CA SER A 56 38.81 2.59 -17.11
C SER A 56 38.24 2.08 -15.79
N THR A 57 39.10 1.52 -14.93
CA THR A 57 38.70 1.01 -13.60
C THR A 57 38.16 2.11 -12.71
N ILE A 58 38.83 3.26 -12.65
CA ILE A 58 38.36 4.42 -11.87
C ILE A 58 37.01 4.90 -12.39
N LEU A 59 36.84 5.02 -13.71
CA LEU A 59 35.58 5.45 -14.32
C LEU A 59 34.44 4.48 -14.01
N ALA A 60 34.69 3.17 -14.14
CA ALA A 60 33.71 2.13 -13.80
C ALA A 60 33.30 2.20 -12.33
N LEU A 61 34.25 2.38 -11.41
CA LEU A 61 33.98 2.54 -9.98
C LEU A 61 33.14 3.79 -9.69
N VAL A 62 33.45 4.93 -10.30
CA VAL A 62 32.67 6.17 -10.13
C VAL A 62 31.23 5.97 -10.59
N ILE A 63 31.02 5.38 -11.77
CA ILE A 63 29.68 5.09 -12.31
C ILE A 63 28.93 4.14 -11.36
N THR A 64 29.60 3.09 -10.89
CA THR A 64 29.04 2.10 -9.96
C THR A 64 28.60 2.77 -8.67
N ILE A 65 29.44 3.61 -8.05
CA ILE A 65 29.11 4.32 -6.81
C ILE A 65 27.89 5.23 -7.01
N ILE A 66 27.79 5.95 -8.13
CA ILE A 66 26.66 6.82 -8.43
C ILE A 66 25.37 5.98 -8.58
N PHE A 67 25.44 4.86 -9.30
CA PHE A 67 24.32 3.96 -9.47
C PHE A 67 23.87 3.36 -8.13
N THR A 68 24.80 2.81 -7.35
CA THR A 68 24.52 2.23 -6.02
C THR A 68 23.89 3.25 -5.07
N LYS A 69 24.41 4.49 -5.05
CA LYS A 69 23.80 5.56 -4.22
C LYS A 69 22.34 5.83 -4.60
N LYS A 70 22.04 5.88 -5.89
CA LYS A 70 20.66 6.08 -6.37
C LYS A 70 19.76 4.90 -6.08
N GLN A 71 20.26 3.68 -6.25
CA GLN A 71 19.53 2.46 -5.93
C GLN A 71 19.17 2.44 -4.45
N ILE A 72 20.11 2.75 -3.55
CA ILE A 72 19.84 2.88 -2.11
C ILE A 72 18.78 3.95 -1.82
N GLN A 73 18.83 5.11 -2.50
CA GLN A 73 17.82 6.16 -2.31
C GLN A 73 16.43 5.71 -2.76
N ARG A 74 16.34 4.97 -3.88
CA ARG A 74 15.09 4.37 -4.35
C ARG A 74 14.56 3.37 -3.32
N ASP A 75 15.40 2.44 -2.91
CA ASP A 75 14.99 1.34 -2.05
C ASP A 75 14.54 1.85 -0.67
N ARG A 76 15.26 2.83 -0.09
CA ARG A 76 14.81 3.52 1.14
C ARG A 76 13.47 4.23 0.97
N PHE A 77 13.24 4.87 -0.17
CA PHE A 77 11.97 5.54 -0.45
C PHE A 77 10.81 4.52 -0.58
N LEU A 78 11.05 3.40 -1.26
CA LEU A 78 10.08 2.32 -1.39
C LEU A 78 9.75 1.73 -0.02
N GLU A 79 10.76 1.39 0.77
CA GLU A 79 10.60 0.82 2.12
C GLU A 79 9.77 1.75 3.01
N LEU A 80 10.18 3.03 3.12
CA LEU A 80 9.50 4.00 3.98
C LEU A 80 8.04 4.22 3.59
N ASN A 81 7.75 4.36 2.28
CA ASN A 81 6.37 4.56 1.85
C ASN A 81 5.54 3.28 1.93
N ARG A 82 6.13 2.12 1.61
CA ARG A 82 5.44 0.83 1.71
C ARG A 82 5.04 0.54 3.14
N THR A 83 5.95 0.63 4.10
CA THR A 83 5.67 0.40 5.52
C THR A 83 4.62 1.37 6.07
N LYS A 84 4.65 2.63 5.62
CA LYS A 84 3.62 3.62 6.00
C LYS A 84 2.25 3.22 5.47
N TRP A 85 2.13 2.95 4.16
CA TRP A 85 0.86 2.61 3.54
C TRP A 85 0.33 1.24 3.97
N GLU A 86 1.20 0.30 4.31
CA GLU A 86 0.84 -0.97 4.94
C GLU A 86 0.15 -0.75 6.29
N LYS A 87 0.62 0.19 7.12
CA LYS A 87 -0.06 0.53 8.39
C LYS A 87 -1.45 1.12 8.15
N VAL A 88 -1.59 1.96 7.12
CA VAL A 88 -2.90 2.53 6.73
C VAL A 88 -3.83 1.44 6.20
N ASP A 89 -3.31 0.54 5.36
CA ASP A 89 -4.01 -0.63 4.82
C ASP A 89 -4.53 -1.53 5.94
N LEU A 90 -3.68 -1.86 6.91
CA LEU A 90 -4.04 -2.61 8.11
C LEU A 90 -5.12 -1.89 8.93
N SER A 91 -5.00 -0.57 9.13
CA SER A 91 -6.01 0.21 9.85
C SER A 91 -7.37 0.21 9.13
N VAL A 92 -7.39 0.34 7.79
CA VAL A 92 -8.61 0.24 6.99
C VAL A 92 -9.18 -1.18 7.05
N THR A 93 -8.32 -2.21 7.00
CA THR A 93 -8.74 -3.61 7.10
C THR A 93 -9.42 -3.88 8.44
N GLN A 94 -8.82 -3.42 9.54
CA GLN A 94 -9.37 -3.58 10.87
C GLN A 94 -10.73 -2.88 10.98
N MET A 95 -10.84 -1.66 10.43
CA MET A 95 -12.11 -0.95 10.34
C MET A 95 -13.17 -1.73 9.57
N LEU A 96 -12.85 -2.27 8.39
CA LEU A 96 -13.80 -3.10 7.65
C LEU A 96 -14.24 -4.31 8.49
N ILE A 97 -13.29 -5.01 9.12
CA ILE A 97 -13.61 -6.11 10.03
C ILE A 97 -14.56 -5.65 11.15
N ASP A 98 -14.36 -4.47 11.71
CA ASP A 98 -15.14 -3.89 12.80
C ASP A 98 -16.56 -3.48 12.41
N ILE A 99 -16.75 -2.97 11.20
CA ILE A 99 -18.07 -2.53 10.71
C ILE A 99 -18.88 -3.65 10.07
N SER A 100 -18.30 -4.86 9.91
CA SER A 100 -18.98 -5.99 9.27
C SER A 100 -20.39 -6.19 9.84
N PRO A 101 -21.46 -6.11 9.01
CA PRO A 101 -22.84 -6.24 9.48
C PRO A 101 -23.09 -7.55 10.22
N LEU A 102 -22.38 -8.62 9.85
CA LEU A 102 -22.51 -9.94 10.48
C LEU A 102 -22.11 -9.94 11.96
N LYS A 103 -21.34 -8.95 12.43
CA LYS A 103 -21.02 -8.81 13.86
C LYS A 103 -22.26 -8.50 14.71
N MET A 104 -23.29 -7.88 14.14
CA MET A 104 -24.59 -7.68 14.82
C MET A 104 -25.27 -9.01 15.16
N CYS A 105 -25.06 -10.04 14.33
CA CYS A 105 -25.71 -11.35 14.45
C CYS A 105 -24.95 -12.36 15.31
N ASN A 106 -23.87 -11.97 16.00
CA ASN A 106 -23.03 -12.91 16.76
C ASN A 106 -23.67 -13.31 18.10
N PHE A 107 -24.88 -13.86 18.06
CA PHE A 107 -25.66 -14.41 19.19
C PHE A 107 -25.17 -15.80 19.62
N LYS A 108 -23.97 -16.21 19.20
CA LYS A 108 -23.43 -17.58 19.22
C LYS A 108 -23.34 -18.26 20.60
N ALA A 109 -23.76 -17.60 21.68
CA ALA A 109 -23.71 -18.10 23.05
C ALA A 109 -25.04 -17.95 23.82
N LEU A 110 -26.16 -17.66 23.15
CA LEU A 110 -27.46 -17.65 23.83
C LEU A 110 -27.91 -19.09 24.12
N ASN A 111 -27.69 -19.53 25.36
CA ASN A 111 -28.43 -20.64 25.94
C ASN A 111 -29.72 -20.06 26.56
N GLY A 112 -30.89 -20.62 26.26
CA GLY A 112 -32.17 -20.19 26.84
C GLY A 112 -33.06 -19.37 25.90
N ALA A 113 -34.18 -18.89 26.42
CA ALA A 113 -35.16 -18.13 25.63
C ALA A 113 -34.62 -16.75 25.25
N ILE A 114 -35.10 -16.18 24.13
CA ILE A 114 -34.72 -14.82 23.69
C ILE A 114 -35.00 -13.78 24.79
N THR A 115 -36.08 -13.98 25.55
CA THR A 115 -36.49 -13.13 26.67
C THR A 115 -35.46 -13.09 27.81
N GLU A 116 -34.79 -14.21 28.10
CA GLU A 116 -33.76 -14.29 29.16
C GLU A 116 -32.48 -13.56 28.75
N ASN A 117 -32.27 -13.39 27.44
CA ASN A 117 -31.04 -12.89 26.86
C ASN A 117 -31.17 -11.50 26.20
N LEU A 118 -32.32 -10.83 26.35
CA LEU A 118 -32.57 -9.49 25.78
C LEU A 118 -31.46 -8.49 26.12
N HIS A 119 -30.98 -8.50 27.36
CA HIS A 119 -29.91 -7.60 27.83
C HIS A 119 -28.58 -7.84 27.09
N ILE A 120 -28.25 -9.10 26.75
CA ILE A 120 -27.05 -9.47 25.99
C ILE A 120 -27.18 -8.97 24.55
N ILE A 121 -28.34 -9.18 23.93
CA ILE A 121 -28.64 -8.74 22.56
C ILE A 121 -28.50 -7.22 22.45
N ILE A 122 -29.15 -6.48 23.34
CA ILE A 122 -29.10 -5.01 23.40
C ILE A 122 -27.65 -4.53 23.60
N SER A 123 -26.93 -5.12 24.56
CA SER A 123 -25.53 -4.78 24.84
C SER A 123 -24.63 -4.98 23.62
N ASN A 124 -24.82 -6.08 22.87
CA ASN A 124 -24.03 -6.38 21.68
C ASN A 124 -24.32 -5.38 20.53
N LEU A 125 -25.58 -5.00 20.31
CA LEU A 125 -25.96 -4.02 19.30
C LEU A 125 -25.35 -2.63 19.61
N LEU A 126 -25.45 -2.19 20.86
CA LEU A 126 -24.83 -0.94 21.32
C LEU A 126 -23.30 -0.97 21.18
N GLN A 127 -22.67 -2.10 21.52
CA GLN A 127 -21.22 -2.25 21.37
C GLN A 127 -20.79 -2.22 19.89
N TYR A 128 -21.56 -2.85 19.01
CA TYR A 128 -21.34 -2.79 17.57
C TYR A 128 -21.42 -1.35 17.07
N GLU A 129 -22.49 -0.62 17.40
CA GLU A 129 -22.71 0.76 16.98
C GLU A 129 -21.57 1.69 17.42
N ALA A 130 -21.16 1.59 18.70
CA ALA A 130 -20.06 2.37 19.25
C ALA A 130 -18.74 2.06 18.53
N THR A 131 -18.46 0.79 18.28
CA THR A 131 -17.24 0.35 17.59
C THR A 131 -17.23 0.81 16.14
N ALA A 132 -18.34 0.68 15.42
CA ALA A 132 -18.48 1.09 14.03
C ALA A 132 -18.25 2.60 13.87
N LYS A 133 -18.91 3.44 14.70
CA LYS A 133 -18.77 4.90 14.65
C LYS A 133 -17.37 5.39 15.05
N THR A 134 -16.70 4.71 15.97
CA THR A 134 -15.36 5.13 16.44
C THR A 134 -14.23 4.64 15.54
N SER A 135 -14.43 3.54 14.80
CA SER A 135 -13.41 2.94 13.93
C SER A 135 -12.77 3.94 12.96
N LEU A 136 -13.56 4.87 12.40
CA LEU A 136 -13.13 5.92 11.45
C LEU A 136 -12.05 6.87 11.99
N ASN A 137 -11.99 7.06 13.31
CA ASN A 137 -11.08 8.03 13.91
C ASN A 137 -9.61 7.59 13.85
N ASN A 138 -9.35 6.28 13.82
CA ASN A 138 -7.99 5.74 13.86
C ASN A 138 -7.18 6.04 12.59
N ILE A 139 -7.82 6.15 11.43
CA ILE A 139 -7.13 6.40 10.16
C ILE A 139 -6.50 7.79 10.13
N LYS A 140 -7.16 8.80 10.74
CA LYS A 140 -6.66 10.19 10.76
C LYS A 140 -5.33 10.32 11.49
N CYS A 141 -4.94 9.35 12.31
CA CYS A 141 -3.68 9.33 13.05
C CYS A 141 -2.46 8.95 12.18
N TYR A 142 -2.65 8.32 11.02
CA TYR A 142 -1.56 7.72 10.23
C TYR A 142 -1.20 8.47 8.95
N ILE A 143 -2.02 9.45 8.54
CA ILE A 143 -1.88 10.13 7.25
C ILE A 143 -2.02 11.65 7.40
N ASN A 144 -1.28 12.40 6.58
CA ASN A 144 -1.43 13.85 6.51
C ASN A 144 -2.59 14.26 5.57
N PRO A 145 -3.02 15.54 5.56
CA PRO A 145 -4.16 15.98 4.75
C PRO A 145 -4.01 15.76 3.23
N ILE A 146 -2.79 15.78 2.70
CA ILE A 146 -2.53 15.54 1.26
C ILE A 146 -2.68 14.05 0.95
N GLU A 147 -2.18 13.20 1.83
CA GLU A 147 -2.28 11.74 1.72
C GLU A 147 -3.72 11.26 1.94
N TYR A 148 -4.47 11.92 2.83
CA TYR A 148 -5.89 11.64 3.06
C TYR A 148 -6.72 11.71 1.78
N ARG A 149 -6.43 12.69 0.91
CA ARG A 149 -7.10 12.82 -0.40
C ARG A 149 -6.98 11.57 -1.28
N LYS A 150 -5.95 10.73 -1.09
CA LYS A 150 -5.80 9.48 -1.86
C LYS A 150 -6.82 8.42 -1.47
N ILE A 151 -7.36 8.49 -0.25
CA ILE A 151 -8.31 7.51 0.27
C ILE A 151 -9.67 8.13 0.61
N GLU A 152 -9.85 9.44 0.44
CA GLU A 152 -11.06 10.20 0.81
C GLU A 152 -12.35 9.53 0.33
N VAL A 153 -12.43 9.19 -0.96
CA VAL A 153 -13.59 8.50 -1.55
C VAL A 153 -13.88 7.15 -0.87
N LEU A 154 -12.84 6.39 -0.53
CA LEU A 154 -13.01 5.13 0.19
C LEU A 154 -13.55 5.37 1.61
N ILE A 155 -13.04 6.40 2.30
CA ILE A 155 -13.47 6.74 3.66
C ILE A 155 -14.92 7.25 3.68
N GLU A 156 -15.31 8.06 2.71
CA GLU A 156 -16.69 8.53 2.56
C GLU A 156 -17.66 7.36 2.32
N GLU A 157 -17.32 6.43 1.43
CA GLU A 157 -18.14 5.25 1.19
C GLU A 157 -18.23 4.34 2.43
N ILE A 158 -17.12 4.16 3.16
CA ILE A 158 -17.13 3.44 4.43
C ILE A 158 -18.04 4.13 5.44
N TYR A 159 -17.97 5.47 5.56
CA TYR A 159 -18.83 6.23 6.46
C TYR A 159 -20.32 6.06 6.11
N ASN A 160 -20.66 6.16 4.82
CA ASN A 160 -22.03 5.98 4.35
C ASN A 160 -22.55 4.56 4.67
N SER A 161 -21.72 3.53 4.45
CA SER A 161 -22.06 2.15 4.82
C SER A 161 -22.19 1.97 6.34
N ILE A 162 -21.32 2.58 7.15
CA ILE A 162 -21.48 2.57 8.62
C ILE A 162 -22.84 3.14 9.01
N MET A 163 -23.23 4.28 8.45
CA MET A 163 -24.52 4.90 8.74
C MET A 163 -25.69 3.99 8.36
N HIS A 164 -25.60 3.31 7.21
CA HIS A 164 -26.64 2.37 6.80
C HIS A 164 -26.68 1.13 7.71
N PHE A 165 -25.53 0.54 8.05
CA PHE A 165 -25.47 -0.62 8.93
C PHE A 165 -25.97 -0.28 10.33
N CYS A 166 -25.53 0.85 10.91
CA CYS A 166 -26.03 1.33 12.19
C CYS A 166 -27.55 1.51 12.17
N LYS A 167 -28.13 2.04 11.08
CA LYS A 167 -29.60 2.15 10.97
C LYS A 167 -30.31 0.80 11.08
N ILE A 168 -29.78 -0.26 10.46
CA ILE A 168 -30.33 -1.62 10.61
C ILE A 168 -30.22 -2.09 12.06
N GLY A 169 -29.10 -1.80 12.72
CA GLY A 169 -28.88 -2.10 14.13
C GLY A 169 -29.82 -1.35 15.07
N ASP A 170 -30.08 -0.07 14.79
CA ASP A 170 -30.98 0.80 15.56
C ASP A 170 -32.43 0.29 15.45
N GLU A 171 -32.88 -0.10 14.25
CA GLU A 171 -34.20 -0.70 14.06
C GLU A 171 -34.37 -2.02 14.86
N LEU A 172 -33.32 -2.85 14.93
CA LEU A 172 -33.33 -4.05 15.78
C LEU A 172 -33.34 -3.68 17.27
N LEU A 173 -32.52 -2.71 17.65
CA LEU A 173 -32.39 -2.25 19.02
C LEU A 173 -33.74 -1.75 19.56
N ASP A 174 -34.49 -0.99 18.77
CA ASP A 174 -35.83 -0.50 19.12
C ASP A 174 -36.82 -1.65 19.42
N GLU A 175 -36.82 -2.71 18.60
CA GLU A 175 -37.68 -3.88 18.82
C GLU A 175 -37.31 -4.60 20.14
N TYR A 176 -36.01 -4.79 20.41
CA TYR A 176 -35.56 -5.46 21.63
C TYR A 176 -35.73 -4.61 22.89
N LEU A 177 -35.55 -3.29 22.81
CA LEU A 177 -35.84 -2.36 23.90
C LEU A 177 -37.34 -2.36 24.23
N THR A 178 -38.21 -2.38 23.21
CA THR A 178 -39.66 -2.48 23.43
C THR A 178 -40.04 -3.77 24.14
N LEU A 179 -39.46 -4.91 23.73
CA LEU A 179 -39.65 -6.19 24.43
C LEU A 179 -39.17 -6.13 25.89
N GLN A 180 -38.04 -5.47 26.15
CA GLN A 180 -37.54 -5.27 27.51
C GLN A 180 -38.51 -4.41 28.34
N THR A 181 -39.05 -3.33 27.78
CA THR A 181 -40.04 -2.48 28.46
C THR A 181 -41.31 -3.27 28.78
N LEU A 182 -41.84 -4.03 27.83
CA LEU A 182 -43.01 -4.90 28.05
C LEU A 182 -42.77 -5.93 29.16
N ALA A 183 -41.57 -6.53 29.20
CA ALA A 183 -41.20 -7.46 30.26
C ALA A 183 -41.20 -6.79 31.64
N LEU A 184 -40.69 -5.57 31.74
CA LEU A 184 -40.67 -4.80 32.99
C LEU A 184 -42.08 -4.44 33.47
N GLU A 185 -42.97 -4.05 32.55
CA GLU A 185 -44.36 -3.69 32.85
C GLU A 185 -45.19 -4.89 33.35
N HIS A 186 -44.88 -6.11 32.86
CA HIS A 186 -45.63 -7.34 33.16
C HIS A 186 -44.87 -8.27 34.13
N GLY A 187 -44.08 -7.70 35.05
CA GLY A 187 -43.46 -8.43 36.15
C GLY A 187 -42.44 -9.50 35.73
N GLY A 188 -41.75 -9.29 34.61
CA GLY A 188 -40.76 -10.19 34.03
C GLY A 188 -41.29 -11.16 32.98
N THR A 189 -42.58 -11.09 32.63
CA THR A 189 -43.20 -11.90 31.57
C THR A 189 -43.55 -11.03 30.36
N ILE A 190 -43.64 -11.61 29.15
CA ILE A 190 -44.07 -10.88 27.95
C ILE A 190 -45.31 -11.58 27.40
N PRO A 191 -46.40 -10.86 27.10
CA PRO A 191 -47.57 -11.44 26.44
C PRO A 191 -47.17 -12.12 25.12
N ASN A 192 -47.60 -13.37 24.92
CA ASN A 192 -47.19 -14.18 23.75
C ASN A 192 -47.49 -13.51 22.40
N GLU A 193 -48.60 -12.79 22.29
CA GLU A 193 -48.99 -12.10 21.06
C GLU A 193 -48.02 -10.96 20.71
N GLU A 194 -47.66 -10.13 21.69
CA GLU A 194 -46.67 -9.05 21.49
C GLU A 194 -45.26 -9.63 21.29
N LEU A 195 -44.90 -10.69 22.02
CA LEU A 195 -43.63 -11.38 21.82
C LEU A 195 -43.48 -11.86 20.37
N LEU A 196 -44.47 -12.57 19.83
CA LEU A 196 -44.43 -13.07 18.46
C LEU A 196 -44.32 -11.93 17.44
N LYS A 197 -45.14 -10.89 17.61
CA LYS A 197 -45.19 -9.71 16.74
C LYS A 197 -43.86 -8.97 16.65
N HIS A 198 -43.19 -8.74 17.78
CA HIS A 198 -41.88 -8.09 17.82
C HIS A 198 -40.76 -9.01 17.28
N LEU A 199 -40.82 -10.32 17.54
CA LEU A 199 -39.87 -11.28 17.00
C LEU A 199 -39.97 -11.46 15.49
N ASP A 200 -41.18 -11.43 14.92
CA ASP A 200 -41.39 -11.46 13.47
C ASP A 200 -40.79 -10.23 12.80
N ARG A 201 -41.01 -9.03 13.37
CA ARG A 201 -40.37 -7.79 12.87
C ARG A 201 -38.85 -7.85 12.97
N ALA A 202 -38.31 -8.28 14.11
CA ALA A 202 -36.87 -8.45 14.28
C ALA A 202 -36.30 -9.48 13.28
N THR A 203 -37.04 -10.53 12.95
CA THR A 203 -36.65 -11.52 11.94
C THR A 203 -36.59 -10.89 10.55
N GLU A 204 -37.56 -10.07 10.17
CA GLU A 204 -37.53 -9.35 8.89
C GLU A 204 -36.40 -8.32 8.80
N ILE A 205 -36.08 -7.62 9.90
CA ILE A 205 -34.92 -6.70 9.93
C ILE A 205 -33.60 -7.51 9.82
N ASN A 206 -33.48 -8.62 10.56
CA ASN A 206 -32.29 -9.48 10.53
C ASN A 206 -31.96 -10.02 9.14
N LYS A 207 -32.97 -10.25 8.27
CA LYS A 207 -32.74 -10.67 6.87
C LYS A 207 -31.96 -9.62 6.05
N ARG A 208 -31.98 -8.35 6.44
CA ARG A 208 -31.27 -7.26 5.73
C ARG A 208 -29.77 -7.27 6.02
N ILE A 209 -29.34 -7.81 7.16
CA ILE A 209 -27.94 -7.89 7.56
C ILE A 209 -27.08 -8.70 6.57
N PRO A 210 -27.41 -9.96 6.21
CA PRO A 210 -26.65 -10.71 5.23
C PRO A 210 -26.70 -10.06 3.83
N LEU A 211 -27.83 -9.44 3.45
CA LEU A 211 -27.93 -8.70 2.18
C LEU A 211 -26.97 -7.50 2.15
N ALA A 212 -26.90 -6.72 3.22
CA ALA A 212 -25.98 -5.61 3.38
C ALA A 212 -24.51 -6.08 3.40
N HIS A 213 -24.25 -7.23 4.00
CA HIS A 213 -22.93 -7.87 3.98
C HIS A 213 -22.52 -8.24 2.54
N ASP A 214 -23.38 -8.93 1.80
CA ASP A 214 -23.02 -9.48 0.50
C ASP A 214 -22.92 -8.42 -0.61
N ALA A 215 -23.69 -7.34 -0.50
CA ALA A 215 -23.67 -6.24 -1.47
C ALA A 215 -22.71 -5.11 -1.07
N GLU A 216 -23.08 -4.32 -0.06
CA GLU A 216 -22.37 -3.08 0.28
C GLU A 216 -21.01 -3.36 0.91
N TYR A 217 -20.96 -4.24 1.90
CA TYR A 217 -19.72 -4.52 2.62
C TYR A 217 -18.67 -5.21 1.72
N GLN A 218 -19.06 -6.16 0.86
CA GLN A 218 -18.14 -6.74 -0.13
C GLN A 218 -17.65 -5.69 -1.14
N ARG A 219 -18.50 -4.74 -1.55
CA ARG A 219 -18.08 -3.62 -2.41
C ARG A 219 -16.99 -2.79 -1.75
N LEU A 220 -17.06 -2.54 -0.43
CA LEU A 220 -16.01 -1.81 0.29
C LEU A 220 -14.65 -2.52 0.24
N PHE A 221 -14.62 -3.86 0.35
CA PHE A 221 -13.37 -4.61 0.20
C PHE A 221 -12.75 -4.49 -1.19
N ASN A 222 -13.58 -4.54 -2.23
CA ASN A 222 -13.11 -4.35 -3.60
C ASN A 222 -12.58 -2.93 -3.80
N MET A 223 -13.32 -1.90 -3.32
CA MET A 223 -12.87 -0.51 -3.39
C MET A 223 -11.55 -0.29 -2.64
N LYS A 224 -11.41 -0.88 -1.46
CA LYS A 224 -10.17 -0.87 -0.70
C LYS A 224 -9.02 -1.44 -1.54
N ARG A 225 -9.18 -2.65 -2.09
CA ARG A 225 -8.14 -3.29 -2.93
C ARG A 225 -7.72 -2.36 -4.07
N ASP A 226 -8.67 -1.84 -4.83
CA ASP A 226 -8.39 -1.00 -6.00
C ASP A 226 -7.67 0.31 -5.63
N VAL A 227 -8.04 0.93 -4.51
CA VAL A 227 -7.39 2.15 -4.00
C VAL A 227 -5.95 1.87 -3.58
N PHE A 228 -5.71 0.82 -2.81
CA PHE A 228 -4.37 0.49 -2.35
C PHE A 228 -3.46 0.00 -3.48
N GLU A 229 -3.97 -0.75 -4.45
CA GLU A 229 -3.22 -1.12 -5.66
C GLU A 229 -2.75 0.12 -6.44
N LYS A 230 -3.61 1.12 -6.62
CA LYS A 230 -3.23 2.40 -7.26
C LYS A 230 -2.17 3.13 -6.46
N ILE A 231 -2.30 3.18 -5.14
CA ILE A 231 -1.32 3.84 -4.26
C ILE A 231 0.06 3.17 -4.37
N TYR A 232 0.12 1.84 -4.31
CA TYR A 232 1.37 1.10 -4.43
C TYR A 232 2.00 1.28 -5.83
N ALA A 233 1.19 1.29 -6.89
CA ALA A 233 1.66 1.55 -8.25
C ALA A 233 2.25 2.97 -8.40
N GLU A 234 1.60 3.98 -7.83
CA GLU A 234 2.12 5.36 -7.83
C GLU A 234 3.46 5.49 -7.11
N ILE A 235 3.60 4.83 -5.95
CA ILE A 235 4.84 4.81 -5.17
C ILE A 235 5.97 4.17 -5.98
N GLU A 236 5.67 3.08 -6.70
CA GLU A 236 6.65 2.42 -7.55
C GLU A 236 7.08 3.32 -8.72
N VAL A 237 6.14 4.01 -9.38
CA VAL A 237 6.44 4.98 -10.43
C VAL A 237 7.31 6.12 -9.89
N GLU A 238 6.99 6.66 -8.70
CA GLU A 238 7.77 7.73 -8.07
C GLU A 238 9.17 7.27 -7.65
N ALA A 239 9.30 6.06 -7.14
CA ALA A 239 10.58 5.44 -6.82
C ALA A 239 11.44 5.30 -8.08
N ASN A 240 10.86 4.82 -9.18
CA ASN A 240 11.57 4.64 -10.45
C ASN A 240 12.04 5.97 -11.05
N LYS A 241 11.32 7.08 -10.82
CA LYS A 241 11.80 8.42 -11.21
C LYS A 241 13.13 8.79 -10.51
N LYS A 242 13.41 8.29 -9.31
CA LYS A 242 14.67 8.57 -8.58
C LYS A 242 15.89 7.89 -9.24
N LEU A 243 15.69 6.83 -10.01
CA LEU A 243 16.76 6.18 -10.78
C LEU A 243 17.20 7.02 -11.99
N GLN A 244 16.33 7.89 -12.51
CA GLN A 244 16.65 8.65 -13.71
C GLN A 244 17.84 9.58 -13.47
N PHE A 245 18.83 9.53 -14.37
CA PHE A 245 19.89 10.53 -14.44
C PHE A 245 19.25 11.86 -14.83
N ARG A 246 19.26 12.85 -13.92
CA ARG A 246 18.80 14.22 -14.18
C ARG A 246 19.36 14.65 -15.54
N LYS A 247 18.46 15.16 -16.39
CA LYS A 247 18.73 15.37 -17.82
C LYS A 247 19.89 16.32 -18.06
#